data_AF-A0A0B6YUH4-F1
#
_entry.id   AF-A0A0B6YUH4-F1
#
_cell.length_a   1.000
_cell.length_b   1.000
_cell.length_c   1.000
_cell.angle_alpha   90.00
_cell.angle_beta   90.00
_cell.angle_gamma   90.00
#
_symmetry.space_group_name_H-M   'P 1'
#
loop_
_entity.id
_entity.type
_entity.pdbx_description
1 polymer ?
#
loop_
_entity_poly.entity_id
_entity_poly.type
_entity_poly.pdbx_seq_one_letter_code
_entity_poly.pdbx_strand_id
1 'polypeptide(L)'
;YFKQPIVDTFDIRICLARSNKYVIDFQSADETDLHVMDIPLSFTVMQSGMVHGLAFWFDCGFLGSDYSVWLSTAPTEPLTHWYQVRCLVQTPVLVKQR
;
A
#
# COMPACT_ATOMS: atom_id res chain seq x y z
N TYR A 1 4.85 -16.01 -13.97
CA TYR A 1 4.36 -14.64 -14.19
C TYR A 1 3.88 -13.96 -12.89
N PHE A 2 2.93 -14.54 -12.13
CA PHE A 2 2.38 -13.94 -10.88
C PHE A 2 3.37 -13.60 -9.73
N LYS A 3 4.65 -13.99 -9.86
CA LYS A 3 5.70 -13.65 -8.89
C LYS A 3 6.38 -12.31 -9.18
N GLN A 4 6.04 -11.65 -10.29
CA GLN A 4 6.58 -10.34 -10.65
C GLN A 4 5.64 -9.25 -10.12
N PRO A 5 6.09 -8.38 -9.21
CA PRO A 5 5.37 -7.15 -8.88
C PRO A 5 5.28 -6.27 -10.12
N ILE A 6 4.12 -5.65 -10.32
CA ILE A 6 3.88 -4.71 -11.41
C ILE A 6 4.16 -3.31 -10.88
N VAL A 7 5.04 -2.57 -11.57
CA VAL A 7 5.36 -1.17 -11.25
C VAL A 7 4.66 -0.27 -12.26
N ASP A 8 3.60 0.40 -11.84
CA ASP A 8 2.85 1.34 -12.65
C ASP A 8 1.99 2.28 -11.79
N THR A 9 1.21 3.15 -12.45
CA THR A 9 0.19 3.95 -11.77
C THR A 9 -1.20 3.48 -12.16
N PHE A 10 -2.18 3.77 -11.30
CA PHE A 10 -3.55 3.35 -11.49
C PHE A 10 -4.52 4.36 -10.89
N ASP A 11 -5.76 4.35 -11.38
CA ASP A 11 -6.84 5.13 -10.80
C ASP A 11 -7.32 4.49 -9.49
N ILE A 12 -7.36 5.25 -8.40
CA ILE A 12 -7.74 4.76 -7.07
C ILE A 12 -9.11 4.07 -7.03
N ARG A 13 -10.01 4.36 -8.00
CA ARG A 13 -11.33 3.72 -8.12
C ARG A 13 -11.29 2.21 -8.34
N ILE A 14 -10.13 1.62 -8.69
CA ILE A 14 -10.00 0.15 -8.77
C ILE A 14 -9.90 -0.53 -7.39
N CYS A 15 -9.61 0.22 -6.33
CA CYS A 15 -9.50 -0.31 -4.97
C CYS A 15 -10.89 -0.59 -4.37
N LEU A 16 -11.17 -1.85 -4.05
CA LEU A 16 -12.46 -2.29 -3.50
C LEU A 16 -12.63 -2.04 -1.99
N ALA A 17 -11.60 -1.53 -1.32
CA ALA A 17 -11.57 -1.26 0.11
C ALA A 17 -10.65 -0.06 0.40
N ARG A 18 -10.77 0.52 1.61
CA ARG A 18 -9.78 1.50 2.10
C ARG A 18 -8.41 0.85 2.27
N SER A 19 -7.35 1.64 2.13
CA SER A 19 -6.00 1.17 2.40
C SER A 19 -5.80 0.87 3.88
N ASN A 20 -4.96 -0.14 4.15
CA ASN A 20 -4.39 -0.36 5.47
C ASN A 20 -3.04 0.33 5.54
N LYS A 21 -2.66 0.79 6.74
CA LYS A 21 -1.37 1.44 6.97
C LYS A 21 -0.55 0.60 7.95
N TYR A 22 0.65 0.24 7.53
CA TYR A 22 1.71 -0.29 8.40
C TYR A 22 2.75 0.81 8.58
N VAL A 23 3.14 1.09 9.83
CA VAL A 23 4.02 2.22 10.17
C VAL A 23 5.30 1.67 10.77
N ILE A 24 6.43 2.12 10.25
CA ILE A 24 7.75 1.89 10.81
C ILE A 24 8.24 3.25 11.31
N ASP A 25 8.51 3.36 12.62
CA ASP A 25 9.15 4.53 13.20
C ASP A 25 10.66 4.32 13.26
N PHE A 26 11.38 4.97 12.35
CA PHE A 26 12.84 4.85 12.25
C PHE A 26 13.62 5.39 13.47
N GLN A 27 12.97 6.08 14.40
CA GLN A 27 13.61 6.50 15.66
C GLN A 27 13.67 5.38 16.70
N SER A 28 12.78 4.40 16.60
CA SER A 28 12.63 3.32 17.58
C SER A 28 12.85 1.92 16.99
N ALA A 29 12.75 1.76 15.67
CA ALA A 29 13.02 0.50 14.99
C ALA A 29 14.50 0.11 15.05
N ASP A 30 14.76 -1.17 15.30
CA ASP A 30 16.07 -1.79 15.12
C ASP A 30 16.26 -2.23 13.66
N GLU A 31 17.50 -2.38 13.21
CA GLU A 31 17.81 -2.91 11.87
C GLU A 31 17.14 -4.28 11.64
N THR A 32 17.13 -5.13 12.67
CA THR A 32 16.57 -6.48 12.59
C THR A 32 15.06 -6.51 12.40
N ASP A 33 14.35 -5.45 12.77
CA ASP A 33 12.90 -5.31 12.54
C ASP A 33 12.55 -5.23 11.04
N LEU A 34 13.51 -4.82 10.19
CA LEU A 34 13.32 -4.70 8.75
C LEU A 34 13.56 -6.02 7.99
N HIS A 35 14.14 -7.03 8.64
CA HIS A 35 14.43 -8.32 8.01
C HIS A 35 13.15 -9.11 7.70
N VAL A 36 12.15 -9.02 8.57
CA VAL A 36 10.85 -9.68 8.42
C VAL A 36 9.74 -8.71 8.81
N MET A 37 8.99 -8.24 7.82
CA MET A 37 7.85 -7.34 8.03
C MET A 37 6.53 -8.09 7.92
N ASP A 38 5.93 -8.44 9.05
CA ASP A 38 4.61 -9.09 9.11
C ASP A 38 3.49 -8.04 9.14
N ILE A 39 2.88 -7.79 7.99
CA ILE A 39 1.80 -6.80 7.84
C ILE A 39 0.44 -7.50 7.88
N PRO A 40 -0.36 -7.38 8.96
CA PRO A 40 -1.67 -7.99 9.04
C PRO A 40 -2.65 -7.33 8.06
N LEU A 41 -3.31 -8.16 7.24
CA LEU A 41 -4.27 -7.70 6.23
C LEU A 41 -5.70 -7.88 6.74
N SER A 42 -6.38 -6.77 7.06
CA SER A 42 -7.79 -6.75 7.40
C SER A 42 -8.49 -5.63 6.66
N PHE A 43 -9.35 -5.96 5.68
CA PHE A 43 -10.00 -4.99 4.82
C PHE A 43 -11.51 -5.05 4.97
N THR A 44 -12.14 -3.89 5.13
CA THR A 44 -13.60 -3.75 4.99
C THR A 44 -13.93 -3.39 3.55
N VAL A 45 -14.56 -4.33 2.85
CA VAL A 45 -14.94 -4.19 1.44
C VAL A 45 -16.01 -3.12 1.29
N MET A 46 -15.73 -2.12 0.44
CA MET A 46 -16.63 -1.00 0.14
C MET A 46 -17.42 -1.22 -1.15
N GLN A 47 -16.99 -2.15 -2.00
CA GLN A 47 -17.65 -2.49 -3.26
C GLN A 47 -17.48 -3.98 -3.56
N SER A 48 -18.58 -4.66 -3.92
CA SER A 48 -18.52 -6.06 -4.37
C SER A 48 -17.74 -6.19 -5.68
N GLY A 49 -16.91 -7.21 -5.81
CA GLY A 49 -16.09 -7.39 -7.00
C GLY A 49 -15.06 -8.51 -6.88
N MET A 50 -14.22 -8.65 -7.89
CA MET A 50 -13.11 -9.59 -7.89
C MET A 50 -11.82 -8.89 -7.42
N VAL A 51 -11.23 -9.36 -6.33
CA VAL A 51 -9.92 -8.92 -5.87
C VAL A 51 -8.85 -9.68 -6.67
N HIS A 52 -8.16 -8.97 -7.55
CA HIS A 52 -7.09 -9.54 -8.38
C HIS A 52 -5.70 -9.45 -7.72
N GLY A 53 -5.56 -8.67 -6.66
CA GLY A 53 -4.28 -8.42 -6.02
C GLY A 53 -4.34 -7.33 -4.96
N LEU A 54 -3.17 -6.96 -4.47
CA LEU A 54 -2.94 -5.87 -3.53
C LEU A 54 -2.14 -4.77 -4.21
N ALA A 55 -2.48 -3.52 -3.93
CA ALA A 55 -1.73 -2.35 -4.37
C ALA A 55 -1.00 -1.73 -3.17
N PHE A 56 0.22 -1.27 -3.41
CA PHE A 56 1.14 -0.75 -2.41
C PHE A 56 1.71 0.58 -2.86
N TRP A 57 1.87 1.47 -1.90
CA TRP A 57 2.58 2.73 -1.98
C TRP A 57 3.11 3.03 -0.58
N PHE A 58 3.94 4.05 -0.44
CA PHE A 58 4.46 4.47 0.85
C PHE A 58 4.44 6.00 0.98
N ASP A 59 4.41 6.43 2.24
CA ASP A 59 4.60 7.82 2.63
C ASP A 59 5.78 7.88 3.61
N CYS A 60 6.61 8.92 3.50
CA CYS A 60 7.68 9.21 4.43
C CYS A 60 7.39 10.54 5.15
N GLY A 61 7.30 10.49 6.48
CA GLY A 61 7.16 11.66 7.33
C GLY A 61 8.52 12.11 7.87
N PHE A 62 8.89 13.35 7.60
CA PHE A 62 10.06 14.03 8.15
C PHE A 62 9.58 14.94 9.29
N LEU A 63 9.63 14.43 10.52
CA LEU A 63 9.05 15.06 11.70
C LEU A 63 10.06 16.03 12.35
N GLY A 64 10.15 17.25 11.83
CA GLY A 64 10.99 18.30 12.40
C GLY A 64 10.37 18.97 13.64
N SER A 65 11.19 19.68 14.41
CA SER A 65 10.77 20.36 15.63
C SER A 65 9.72 21.46 15.40
N ASP A 66 9.82 22.19 14.28
CA ASP A 66 8.91 23.30 13.95
C ASP A 66 7.72 22.86 13.09
N TYR A 67 7.97 21.98 12.11
CA TYR A 67 6.94 21.44 11.23
C TYR A 67 7.34 20.07 10.67
N SER A 68 6.31 19.33 10.25
CA SER A 68 6.47 18.03 9.59
C SER A 68 6.29 18.17 8.08
N VAL A 69 7.15 17.49 7.32
CA VAL A 69 7.04 17.41 5.84
C VAL A 69 6.72 15.96 5.47
N TRP A 70 5.84 15.78 4.49
CA TRP A 70 5.45 14.46 3.99
C TRP A 70 5.81 14.32 2.52
N LEU A 71 6.48 13.23 2.20
CA LEU A 71 6.60 12.74 0.83
C LEU A 71 5.61 11.59 0.69
N SER A 72 4.66 11.70 -0.24
CA SER A 72 3.70 10.64 -0.53
C SER A 72 3.89 10.11 -1.95
N THR A 73 3.76 8.79 -2.09
CA THR A 73 3.70 8.10 -3.39
C THR A 73 2.31 7.53 -3.66
N ALA A 74 1.30 7.97 -2.91
CA ALA A 74 -0.07 7.51 -3.07
C ALA A 74 -0.57 7.76 -4.51
N PRO A 75 -1.43 6.88 -5.06
CA PRO A 75 -2.01 7.06 -6.41
C PRO A 75 -2.95 8.29 -6.51
N THR A 76 -3.24 8.95 -5.39
CA THR A 76 -4.01 10.20 -5.31
C THR A 76 -3.14 11.45 -5.38
N GLU A 77 -1.82 11.30 -5.31
CA GLU A 77 -0.84 12.39 -5.34
C GLU A 77 -0.16 12.49 -6.71
N PRO A 78 0.54 13.60 -7.01
CA PRO A 78 1.32 13.71 -8.23
C PRO A 78 2.30 12.53 -8.42
N LEU A 79 2.38 12.03 -9.65
CA LEU A 79 3.20 10.85 -9.96
C LEU A 79 4.68 11.07 -9.64
N THR A 80 5.29 10.10 -8.96
CA THR A 80 6.73 10.05 -8.68
C THR A 80 7.41 8.94 -9.47
N HIS A 81 8.75 8.92 -9.49
CA HIS A 81 9.51 7.86 -10.16
C HIS A 81 9.39 6.47 -9.50
N TRP A 82 8.87 6.40 -8.26
CA TRP A 82 8.58 5.14 -7.59
C TRP A 82 7.31 4.46 -8.12
N TYR A 83 6.43 5.21 -8.79
CA TYR A 83 5.10 4.73 -9.16
C TYR A 83 4.38 4.10 -7.94
N GLN A 84 3.49 3.14 -8.18
CA GLN A 84 2.95 2.24 -7.17
C GLN A 84 3.31 0.79 -7.56
N VAL A 85 3.15 -0.13 -6.61
CA VAL A 85 3.41 -1.55 -6.83
C VAL A 85 2.13 -2.35 -6.69
N ARG A 86 1.85 -3.25 -7.64
CA ARG A 86 0.71 -4.19 -7.57
C ARG A 86 1.21 -5.63 -7.56
N CYS A 87 0.75 -6.40 -6.57
CA CYS A 87 1.02 -7.83 -6.46
C CYS A 87 -0.27 -8.61 -6.74
N LEU A 88 -0.27 -9.42 -7.80
CA LEU A 88 -1.44 -10.20 -8.19
C LEU A 88 -1.57 -11.47 -7.35
N VAL A 89 -2.79 -11.83 -6.99
CA VAL A 89 -3.08 -13.18 -6.47
C VAL A 89 -3.27 -14.15 -7.64
N GLN A 90 -2.83 -15.40 -7.46
CA GLN A 90 -2.93 -16.41 -8.51
C GLN A 90 -4.39 -16.73 -8.89
N THR A 91 -5.29 -16.70 -7.91
CA THR A 91 -6.72 -16.91 -8.12
C THR A 91 -7.47 -15.72 -7.53
N PRO A 92 -8.14 -14.90 -8.36
CA PRO A 92 -8.91 -13.76 -7.89
C PRO A 92 -10.00 -14.17 -6.90
N VAL A 93 -10.22 -13.35 -5.88
CA VAL A 93 -11.16 -13.63 -4.79
C VAL A 93 -12.42 -12.79 -4.97
N LEU A 94 -13.59 -13.43 -5.07
CA LEU A 94 -14.86 -12.72 -5.07
C LEU A 94 -15.15 -12.20 -3.66
N VAL A 95 -15.31 -10.89 -3.53
CA VAL A 95 -15.71 -10.23 -2.30
C VAL A 95 -17.08 -9.58 -2.46
N LYS A 96 -17.85 -9.57 -1.37
CA LYS A 96 -19.15 -8.91 -1.31
C LYS A 96 -19.12 -7.82 -0.25
N GLN A 97 -19.61 -6.65 -0.62
CA GLN A 97 -19.94 -5.60 0.33
C GLN A 97 -21.04 -6.14 1.25
N ARG A 98 -20.82 -6.05 2.56
CA ARG A 98 -21.84 -6.41 3.56
C ARG A 98 -22.86 -5.30 3.70
#